data_AF-A0A6G3WU76-F1
#
_entry.id   AF-A0A6G3WU76-F1
#
_cell.length_a   1.000
_cell.length_b   1.000
_cell.length_c   1.000
_cell.angle_alpha   90.00
_cell.angle_beta   90.00
_cell.angle_gamma   90.00
#
_symmetry.space_group_name_H-M   'P 1'
#
loop_
_entity.id
_entity.type
_entity.pdbx_description
1 polymer ?
#
loop_
_entity_poly.entity_id
_entity_poly.type
_entity_poly.pdbx_seq_one_letter_code
_entity_poly.pdbx_strand_id
1 'polypeptide(L)' 'PAQAVAQVCELTRQLRGRAGERQIPGARVGVTANQGLFGHGSAVVAVR' A
#
# COMPACT_ATOMS: atom_id res chain seq x y z
N PRO A 1 -10.65 12.62 -4.49
CA PRO A 1 -9.42 11.82 -4.73
C PRO A 1 -8.78 11.33 -3.42
N ALA A 2 -8.60 10.00 -3.28
CA ALA A 2 -7.97 9.39 -2.09
C ALA A 2 -7.11 8.16 -2.44
N GLN A 3 -6.66 8.06 -3.71
CA GLN A 3 -5.98 6.87 -4.25
C GLN A 3 -4.72 6.50 -3.46
N ALA A 4 -3.81 7.46 -3.23
CA ALA A 4 -2.60 7.24 -2.46
C ALA A 4 -2.90 6.70 -1.05
N VAL A 5 -3.93 7.26 -0.40
CA VAL A 5 -4.37 6.82 0.93
C VAL A 5 -4.92 5.39 0.86
N ALA A 6 -5.74 5.06 -0.13
CA ALA A 6 -6.26 3.71 -0.31
C ALA A 6 -5.14 2.67 -0.50
N GLN A 7 -4.10 3.00 -1.27
CA GLN A 7 -2.93 2.15 -1.46
C GLN A 7 -2.18 1.91 -0.14
N VAL A 8 -1.94 2.96 0.67
CA VAL A 8 -1.30 2.83 1.99
C VAL A 8 -2.16 2.02 2.96
N CYS A 9 -3.49 2.18 2.92
CA CYS A 9 -4.43 1.38 3.71
C CYS A 9 -4.40 -0.10 3.33
N GLU A 10 -4.24 -0.45 2.05
CA GLU A 10 -4.06 -1.85 1.63
C GLU A 10 -2.72 -2.42 2.12
N LEU A 11 -1.59 -1.71 1.92
CA LEU A 11 -0.31 -2.16 2.46
C LEU A 11 -0.37 -2.37 3.98
N THR A 12 -0.99 -1.43 4.70
CA THR A 12 -1.15 -1.50 6.15
C THR A 12 -1.96 -2.73 6.56
N ARG A 13 -3.03 -3.08 5.83
CA ARG A 13 -3.82 -4.30 6.09
C ARG A 13 -3.01 -5.56 5.82
N GLN A 14 -2.32 -5.64 4.70
CA GLN A 14 -1.47 -6.78 4.32
C GLN A 14 -0.34 -7.01 5.30
N LEU A 15 0.46 -5.98 5.56
CA LEU A 15 1.56 -6.04 6.52
C LEU A 15 1.06 -6.38 7.92
N ARG A 16 -0.19 -6.01 8.28
CA ARG A 16 -0.76 -6.31 9.59
C ARG A 16 -1.41 -7.68 9.74
N GLY A 17 -1.46 -8.50 8.71
CA GLY A 17 -2.19 -9.77 8.79
C GLY A 17 -3.71 -9.57 8.86
N ARG A 18 -4.23 -8.45 8.33
CA ARG A 18 -5.64 -8.04 8.45
C ARG A 18 -6.34 -7.91 7.09
N ALA A 19 -5.83 -8.58 6.05
CA ALA A 19 -6.40 -8.51 4.70
C ALA A 19 -7.42 -9.61 4.38
N GLY A 20 -7.81 -10.45 5.36
CA GLY A 20 -8.81 -11.52 5.19
C GLY A 20 -8.39 -12.52 4.12
N GLU A 21 -9.32 -12.90 3.24
CA GLU A 21 -9.06 -13.83 2.12
C GLU A 21 -7.95 -13.36 1.16
N ARG A 22 -7.65 -12.06 1.13
CA ARG A 22 -6.57 -11.50 0.27
C ARG A 22 -5.20 -11.48 0.96
N GLN A 23 -5.08 -12.04 2.16
CA GLN A 23 -3.85 -11.96 2.94
C GLN A 23 -2.69 -12.65 2.24
N ILE A 24 -1.59 -11.92 2.07
CA ILE A 24 -0.31 -12.49 1.63
C ILE A 24 0.40 -13.07 2.86
N PRO A 25 0.67 -14.39 2.92
CA PRO A 25 1.37 -15.01 4.04
C PRO A 25 2.78 -14.43 4.20
N GLY A 26 3.12 -14.02 5.42
CA GLY A 26 4.47 -13.55 5.72
C GLY A 26 4.88 -12.23 5.06
N ALA A 27 3.94 -11.36 4.67
CA ALA A 27 4.26 -10.04 4.13
C ALA A 27 5.08 -9.19 5.13
N ARG A 28 6.29 -8.75 4.72
CA ARG A 28 7.21 -7.94 5.55
C ARG A 28 7.45 -6.54 5.02
N VAL A 29 7.35 -6.35 3.72
CA VAL A 29 7.59 -5.07 3.03
C VAL A 29 6.50 -4.86 1.99
N GLY A 30 6.04 -3.62 1.84
CA GLY A 30 5.10 -3.21 0.80
C GLY A 30 5.53 -1.90 0.15
N VAL A 31 5.26 -1.76 -1.15
CA VAL A 31 5.56 -0.56 -1.92
C VAL A 31 4.31 -0.08 -2.64
N THR A 32 4.08 1.23 -2.65
CA THR A 32 3.10 1.87 -3.54
C THR A 32 3.81 2.77 -4.53
N ALA A 33 3.23 2.87 -5.72
CA ALA A 33 3.51 3.94 -6.67
C ALA A 33 2.16 4.60 -7.00
N ASN A 34 2.07 5.89 -6.73
CA ASN A 34 0.88 6.68 -6.99
C ASN A 34 1.22 7.75 -8.03
N GLN A 35 0.54 7.71 -9.16
CA GLN A 35 0.65 8.72 -10.19
C GLN A 35 -0.47 9.76 -10.02
N GLY A 36 -0.08 11.02 -9.82
CA GLY A 36 -0.94 12.18 -9.93
C GLY A 36 -1.00 12.74 -11.36
N LEU A 37 -1.84 13.73 -11.57
CA LEU A 37 -1.88 14.45 -12.85
C LEU A 37 -0.60 15.30 -13.04
N PHE A 38 -0.32 15.69 -14.29
CA PHE A 38 0.81 16.57 -14.64
C PHE A 38 2.19 16.03 -14.23
N GLY A 39 2.35 14.69 -14.20
CA GLY A 39 3.64 14.05 -13.93
C GLY A 39 4.04 13.99 -12.45
N HIS A 40 3.19 14.46 -11.53
CA HIS A 40 3.44 14.29 -10.10
C HIS A 40 3.35 12.81 -9.72
N GLY A 41 4.29 12.34 -8.91
CA GLY A 41 4.31 10.97 -8.42
C GLY A 41 4.69 10.92 -6.95
N SER A 42 4.19 9.91 -6.24
CA SER A 42 4.63 9.60 -4.89
C SER A 42 4.80 8.10 -4.74
N ALA A 43 5.75 7.68 -3.93
CA ALA A 43 5.94 6.29 -3.54
C ALA A 43 6.02 6.18 -2.02
N VAL A 44 5.57 5.06 -1.47
CA VAL A 44 5.71 4.73 -0.05
C VAL A 44 6.34 3.35 0.05
N VAL A 45 7.36 3.22 0.90
CA VAL A 45 7.89 1.93 1.37
C VAL A 45 7.47 1.75 2.83
N ALA A 46 6.76 0.67 3.12
CA ALA A 46 6.31 0.34 4.48
C ALA A 46 6.86 -1.02 4.90
N VAL A 47 7.30 -1.12 6.15
CA VAL A 47 7.88 -2.34 6.74
C VAL A 47 7.13 -2.72 8.03
N ARG A 48 7.12 -4.02 8.37
CA ARG A 48 6.67 -4.53 9.66
C ARG A 48 7.81 -5.20 10.42
#